data_AF-A0A7L1R9N5-F1
#
_entry.id   AF-A0A7L1R9N5-F1
#
_cell.length_a   1.000
_cell.length_b   1.000
_cell.length_c   1.000
_cell.angle_alpha   90.00
_cell.angle_beta   90.00
_cell.angle_gamma   90.00
#
_symmetry.space_group_name_H-M   'P 1'
#
loop_
_entity.id
_entity.type
_entity.pdbx_description
1 polymer ?
#
loop_
_entity_poly.entity_id
_entity_poly.type
_entity_poly.pdbx_seq_one_letter_code
_entity_poly.pdbx_strand_id
1 'polypeptide(L)'
;DTGCRLRGCNAAVLPPTGNKYVPRAILVDLEPGTMDSVRSGPFGQIFRPDNFVFGQSGAGNNWAKGHYTEGAELVDSVLDVVRKESES
;
A
#
# COMPACT_ATOMS: atom_id res chain seq x y z
N ASP A 1 -13.73 -28.63 -9.70
CA ASP A 1 -13.62 -28.04 -11.04
C ASP A 1 -13.75 -26.52 -10.97
N THR A 2 -12.68 -25.85 -10.57
CA THR A 2 -12.49 -24.39 -10.71
C THR A 2 -10.99 -24.11 -10.72
N GLY A 3 -10.31 -24.67 -11.72
CA GLY A 3 -8.96 -24.27 -12.08
C GLY A 3 -8.99 -22.87 -12.69
N CYS A 4 -8.98 -21.83 -11.85
CA CYS A 4 -8.93 -20.44 -12.31
C CYS A 4 -7.53 -20.08 -12.81
N ARG A 5 -7.28 -20.42 -14.07
CA ARG A 5 -6.64 -19.63 -15.13
C ARG A 5 -5.99 -18.29 -14.70
N LEU A 6 -4.86 -18.30 -13.97
CA LEU A 6 -4.08 -17.08 -13.71
C LEU A 6 -2.57 -17.31 -13.87
N ARG A 7 -2.12 -17.66 -15.09
CA ARG A 7 -0.69 -17.75 -15.45
C ARG A 7 0.04 -16.39 -15.54
N GLY A 8 -0.48 -15.34 -14.89
CA GLY A 8 0.10 -13.99 -14.90
C GLY A 8 -0.22 -13.11 -13.69
N CYS A 9 -1.04 -13.56 -12.74
CA CYS A 9 -1.41 -12.75 -11.57
C CYS A 9 -0.38 -12.78 -10.44
N ASN A 10 0.56 -13.73 -10.47
CA ASN A 10 1.65 -13.81 -9.50
C ASN A 10 2.56 -12.58 -9.53
N ALA A 11 2.45 -11.67 -10.51
CA ALA A 11 3.18 -10.40 -10.52
C ALA A 11 2.56 -9.38 -9.56
N ALA A 12 1.23 -9.27 -9.50
CA ALA A 12 0.51 -8.25 -8.73
C ALA A 12 -0.10 -8.78 -7.42
N VAL A 13 -0.14 -10.10 -7.22
CA VAL A 13 -0.87 -10.74 -6.13
C VAL A 13 0.00 -11.83 -5.51
N LEU A 14 0.08 -11.85 -4.17
CA LEU A 14 0.78 -12.89 -3.43
C LEU A 14 0.01 -14.22 -3.47
N PRO A 15 0.72 -15.37 -3.46
CA PRO A 15 0.07 -16.67 -3.40
C PRO A 15 -0.83 -16.75 -2.16
N PRO A 16 -2.02 -17.36 -2.28
CA PRO A 16 -3.03 -17.27 -1.25
C PRO A 16 -2.62 -18.04 0.00
N THR A 17 -2.53 -17.34 1.14
CA THR A 17 -2.53 -17.97 2.47
C THR A 17 -3.99 -18.19 2.89
N GLY A 18 -4.53 -19.38 2.62
CA GLY A 18 -5.93 -19.73 2.92
C GLY A 18 -6.94 -18.94 2.10
N ASN A 19 -7.19 -19.33 0.85
CA ASN A 19 -8.21 -18.79 -0.08
C ASN A 19 -8.28 -17.26 -0.27
N LYS A 20 -7.38 -16.47 0.32
CA LYS A 20 -7.33 -15.02 0.22
C LYS A 20 -6.12 -14.59 -0.60
N TYR A 21 -6.39 -13.92 -1.70
CA TYR A 21 -5.39 -13.26 -2.52
C TYR A 21 -5.13 -11.87 -1.96
N VAL A 22 -3.87 -11.60 -1.62
CA VAL A 22 -3.44 -10.30 -1.10
C VAL A 22 -2.71 -9.55 -2.23
N PRO A 23 -3.15 -8.34 -2.58
CA PRO A 23 -2.45 -7.53 -3.58
C PRO A 23 -1.09 -7.08 -3.04
N ARG A 24 -0.04 -7.15 -3.87
CA ARG A 24 1.23 -6.47 -3.62
C ARG A 24 1.08 -4.99 -3.97
N ALA A 25 0.44 -4.27 -3.07
CA ALA A 25 0.23 -2.84 -3.15
C ALA A 25 0.68 -2.19 -1.86
N ILE A 26 1.32 -1.03 -1.99
CA ILE A 26 1.73 -0.17 -0.88
C ILE A 26 0.97 1.14 -1.07
N LEU A 27 0.25 1.55 -0.04
CA LEU A 27 -0.56 2.76 -0.07
C LEU A 27 0.17 3.82 0.71
N VAL A 28 0.52 4.91 0.03
CA VAL A 28 1.28 6.02 0.59
C VAL A 28 0.47 7.29 0.44
N ASP A 29 0.25 7.98 1.56
CA ASP A 29 -0.35 9.32 1.56
C ASP A 29 0.27 10.16 2.68
N LEU A 30 0.33 11.48 2.53
CA LEU A 30 0.72 12.36 3.61
C LEU A 30 -0.46 12.66 4.55
N GLU A 31 -1.70 12.40 4.11
CA GLU A 31 -2.91 12.61 4.89
C GLU A 31 -3.42 11.33 5.56
N PRO A 32 -3.63 11.34 6.89
CA PRO A 32 -4.15 10.15 7.59
C PRO A 32 -5.60 9.82 7.20
N GLY A 33 -6.39 10.81 6.78
CA GLY A 33 -7.82 10.63 6.44
C GLY A 33 -8.08 9.78 5.19
N THR A 34 -7.11 9.70 4.27
CA THR A 34 -7.22 8.83 3.09
C THR A 34 -7.26 7.35 3.50
N MET A 35 -6.57 6.99 4.57
CA MET A 35 -6.47 5.60 5.00
C MET A 35 -7.82 5.05 5.51
N ASP A 36 -8.56 5.86 6.27
CA ASP A 36 -9.91 5.51 6.73
C ASP A 36 -10.89 5.35 5.55
N SER A 37 -10.72 6.19 4.53
CA SER A 37 -11.52 6.12 3.29
C SER A 37 -11.24 4.83 2.52
N VAL A 38 -9.97 4.43 2.39
CA VAL A 38 -9.61 3.17 1.70
C VAL A 38 -10.09 1.96 2.51
N ARG A 39 -9.94 1.98 3.83
CA ARG A 39 -10.32 0.86 4.71
C ARG A 39 -11.84 0.66 4.78
N SER A 40 -12.61 1.74 4.71
CA SER A 40 -14.09 1.69 4.66
C SER A 40 -14.63 1.32 3.28
N GLY A 41 -13.79 1.35 2.23
CA GLY A 41 -14.16 0.92 0.89
C GLY A 41 -14.46 -0.58 0.77
N PRO A 42 -15.15 -1.00 -0.30
CA PRO A 42 -15.56 -2.41 -0.51
C PRO A 42 -14.38 -3.39 -0.58
N PHE A 43 -13.18 -2.89 -0.90
CA PHE A 43 -11.93 -3.66 -0.97
C PHE A 43 -10.92 -3.27 0.13
N GLY A 44 -11.33 -2.54 1.17
CA GLY A 44 -10.39 -2.13 2.23
C GLY A 44 -9.75 -3.29 2.99
N GLN A 45 -10.47 -4.40 3.11
CA GLN A 45 -10.07 -5.58 3.90
C GLN A 45 -9.13 -6.54 3.17
N ILE A 46 -8.85 -6.33 1.87
CA ILE A 46 -7.91 -7.17 1.12
C ILE A 46 -6.46 -6.70 1.27
N PHE A 47 -6.24 -5.44 1.65
CA PHE A 47 -4.92 -4.87 1.84
C PHE A 47 -4.35 -5.23 3.22
N ARG A 48 -3.03 -5.44 3.29
CA ARG A 48 -2.35 -5.64 4.57
C ARG A 48 -2.29 -4.33 5.34
N PRO A 49 -2.65 -4.30 6.63
CA PRO A 49 -2.50 -3.12 7.48
C PRO A 49 -1.05 -2.59 7.50
N ASP A 50 -0.07 -3.49 7.40
CA ASP A 50 1.36 -3.16 7.34
C ASP A 50 1.77 -2.39 6.08
N ASN A 51 0.97 -2.42 5.01
CA ASN A 51 1.31 -1.81 3.72
C ASN A 51 0.77 -0.39 3.58
N PHE A 52 0.21 0.17 4.66
CA PHE A 52 -0.25 1.54 4.71
C PHE A 52 0.81 2.42 5.38
N VAL A 53 1.35 3.37 4.62
CA VAL A 53 2.32 4.34 5.10
C VAL A 53 1.68 5.71 4.99
N PHE A 54 1.51 6.40 6.12
CA PHE A 54 0.84 7.69 6.15
C PHE A 54 1.58 8.75 6.97
N GLY A 55 1.52 9.99 6.51
CA GLY A 55 2.03 11.16 7.23
C GLY A 55 1.07 11.67 8.30
N GLN A 56 1.52 12.68 9.05
CA GLN A 56 0.70 13.39 10.04
C GLN A 56 0.01 14.64 9.46
N SER A 57 0.44 15.11 8.28
CA SER A 57 -0.03 16.34 7.67
C SER A 57 0.07 16.27 6.15
N GLY A 58 -0.93 16.82 5.46
CA GLY A 58 -0.98 16.80 4.00
C GLY A 58 0.02 17.75 3.35
N ALA A 59 0.43 17.44 2.11
CA ALA A 59 1.26 18.36 1.31
C ALA A 59 0.55 19.67 0.97
N GLY A 60 -0.78 19.72 1.04
CA GLY A 60 -1.57 20.94 0.78
C GLY A 60 -1.36 21.50 -0.63
N ASN A 61 -1.27 20.62 -1.63
CA ASN A 61 -0.94 20.94 -3.04
C ASN A 61 0.43 21.62 -3.24
N ASN A 62 1.33 21.57 -2.24
CA ASN A 62 2.68 22.10 -2.37
C ASN A 62 3.68 20.96 -2.67
N TRP A 63 4.22 20.99 -3.89
CA TRP A 63 5.22 20.00 -4.32
C TRP A 63 6.51 20.05 -3.47
N ALA A 64 6.98 21.24 -3.09
CA ALA A 64 8.19 21.36 -2.28
C ALA A 64 8.01 20.74 -0.90
N LYS A 65 6.81 20.84 -0.33
CA LYS A 65 6.46 20.20 0.94
C LYS A 65 6.45 18.67 0.82
N GLY A 66 5.89 18.17 -0.28
CA GLY A 66 5.90 16.73 -0.58
C GLY A 66 7.29 16.18 -0.89
N HIS A 67 8.20 16.95 -1.48
CA HIS A 67 9.51 16.44 -1.89
C HIS A 67 10.62 16.67 -0.87
N TYR A 68 10.67 17.84 -0.23
CA TYR A 68 11.83 18.24 0.59
C TYR A 68 11.58 18.17 2.10
N THR A 69 10.32 18.22 2.56
CA THR A 69 10.02 18.25 3.98
C THR A 69 9.26 17.00 4.42
N GLU A 70 7.94 16.95 4.21
CA GLU A 70 7.11 15.92 4.83
C GLU A 70 7.19 14.59 4.09
N GLY A 71 7.33 14.59 2.76
CA GLY A 71 7.61 13.34 2.05
C GLY A 71 9.04 12.86 2.19
N ALA A 72 10.00 13.75 2.54
CA ALA A 72 11.36 13.33 2.86
C ALA A 72 11.43 12.59 4.20
N GLU A 73 10.57 12.94 5.17
CA GLU A 73 10.45 12.18 6.42
C GLU A 73 9.75 10.83 6.21
N LEU A 74 8.78 10.77 5.28
CA LEU A 74 8.00 9.56 5.02
C LEU A 74 8.73 8.55 4.11
N VAL A 75 9.65 9.00 3.25
CA VAL A 75 10.28 8.16 2.22
C VAL A 75 11.00 6.94 2.80
N ASP A 76 11.68 7.08 3.93
CA ASP A 76 12.42 5.98 4.55
C ASP A 76 11.47 4.86 4.99
N SER A 77 10.32 5.23 5.57
CA SER A 77 9.28 4.26 5.96
C SER A 77 8.67 3.55 4.75
N VAL A 78 8.48 4.27 3.64
CA VAL A 78 7.99 3.68 2.37
C VAL A 78 9.00 2.66 1.83
N LEU A 79 10.29 3.01 1.84
CA LEU A 79 11.35 2.14 1.34
C LEU A 79 11.47 0.83 2.15
N ASP A 80 11.28 0.88 3.47
CA ASP A 80 11.28 -0.31 4.32
C ASP A 80 10.14 -1.28 3.98
N VAL A 81 8.93 -0.75 3.73
CA VAL A 81 7.78 -1.57 3.31
C VAL A 81 7.99 -2.15 1.91
N VAL A 82 8.53 -1.35 0.98
CA VAL A 82 8.88 -1.81 -0.37
C VAL A 82 9.88 -2.96 -0.30
N ARG A 83 10.88 -2.85 0.57
CA ARG A 83 11.88 -3.90 0.77
C ARG A 83 11.25 -5.19 1.29
N LYS A 84 10.40 -5.10 2.32
CA LYS A 84 9.67 -6.24 2.89
C LYS A 84 8.83 -6.97 1.86
N GLU A 85 8.12 -6.25 0.99
CA GLU A 85 7.31 -6.85 -0.09
C GLU A 85 8.15 -7.34 -1.28
N SER A 86 9.37 -6.83 -1.45
CA SER A 86 10.31 -7.30 -2.49
C SER A 86 11.02 -8.59 -2.09
N GLU A 87 11.25 -8.81 -0.79
CA GLU A 87 11.91 -9.99 -0.23
C GLU A 87 10.92 -11.16 0.01
N SER A 88 9.61 -10.96 -0.21
CA SER A 88 8.53 -11.94 0.00
C SER A 88 8.05 -12.63 -1.26
#